data_AF-A0A246J530-F1
#
_entry.id   AF-A0A246J530-F1
#
_cell.length_a   1.000
_cell.length_b   1.000
_cell.length_c   1.000
_cell.angle_alpha   90.00
_cell.angle_beta   90.00
_cell.angle_gamma   90.00
#
_symmetry.space_group_name_H-M   'P 1'
#
loop_
_entity.id
_entity.type
_entity.pdbx_description
1 polymer ?
#
loop_
_entity_poly.entity_id
_entity_poly.type
_entity_poly.pdbx_seq_one_letter_code
_entity_poly.pdbx_strand_id
1 'polypeptide(L)'
;MIARQTLRTDPDTSLRGALLMRARRRAEDPGHAVTTRDCANPEHRFMDIFLVEDSAAIRRLLARRLETLPGARVVGEAESAPQAIALIDWLQPHTVLLDMTLTVGTGIDVLRALRGKGFQGRILMLTHHAADAYRDLCLKAGADGFYDKGSGLETLFGDLDGLLRDEAASARVARPVSPPRDTVTGLLGQAALIERLDELLRMMNAEAGKVAVTVVVLNGLQALLRSEGVAAAAPVLVEIGRRLSGCAGPADLLARHADEQFALVVSRVASPAEAEALAQRMRDALDLPFDLNGRAARLASRVGLSTYPRDAITARGLLTLAESRAHGHLLPERGSAVVH
;
A
#
# COMPACT_ATOMS: atom_id res chain seq x y z
N MET A 1 40.80 -68.17 18.25
CA MET A 1 41.68 -68.22 19.43
C MET A 1 41.69 -66.84 20.06
N ILE A 2 41.31 -66.75 21.35
CA ILE A 2 41.89 -65.90 22.43
C ILE A 2 41.90 -64.35 22.21
N ALA A 3 41.51 -63.43 23.11
CA ALA A 3 40.79 -63.41 24.39
C ALA A 3 40.70 -61.92 24.87
N ARG A 4 39.71 -61.63 25.76
CA ARG A 4 39.70 -60.72 26.93
C ARG A 4 39.81 -59.18 26.71
N GLN A 5 38.82 -58.38 27.11
CA GLN A 5 38.41 -57.93 28.48
C GLN A 5 39.48 -57.14 29.26
N THR A 6 39.18 -55.86 29.60
CA THR A 6 39.09 -55.27 30.97
C THR A 6 38.91 -53.73 30.86
N LEU A 7 37.79 -53.13 31.31
CA LEU A 7 37.43 -52.64 32.66
C LEU A 7 38.04 -51.27 33.07
N ARG A 8 37.12 -50.31 33.37
CA ARG A 8 37.17 -49.24 34.41
C ARG A 8 38.26 -48.14 34.26
N THR A 9 38.07 -46.86 34.56
CA THR A 9 37.39 -46.09 35.62
C THR A 9 37.31 -44.60 35.21
N ASP A 10 36.22 -43.89 35.52
CA ASP A 10 36.23 -42.43 35.79
C ASP A 10 36.82 -42.19 37.20
N PRO A 11 37.55 -41.09 37.47
CA PRO A 11 36.88 -39.90 38.04
C PRO A 11 37.57 -38.52 37.82
N ASP A 12 36.81 -37.47 38.16
CA ASP A 12 37.20 -36.14 38.68
C ASP A 12 38.05 -35.18 37.82
N THR A 13 37.54 -34.01 37.46
CA THR A 13 37.39 -32.77 38.28
C THR A 13 38.72 -32.06 38.55
N SER A 14 38.89 -30.87 37.96
CA SER A 14 39.82 -29.82 38.42
C SER A 14 39.48 -28.52 37.66
N LEU A 15 38.71 -27.60 38.23
CA LEU A 15 39.11 -26.55 39.19
C LEU A 15 39.23 -25.18 38.48
N ARG A 16 38.41 -24.23 38.94
CA ARG A 16 38.66 -22.77 39.13
C ARG A 16 37.29 -22.05 39.05
N GLY A 17 36.78 -21.37 40.06
CA GLY A 17 37.31 -20.96 41.34
C GLY A 17 36.68 -19.64 41.74
N ALA A 18 35.80 -19.68 42.76
CA ALA A 18 35.47 -18.62 43.73
C ALA A 18 34.81 -17.30 43.20
N LEU A 19 33.95 -16.57 43.90
CA LEU A 19 33.83 -16.35 45.35
C LEU A 19 32.53 -15.51 45.66
N LEU A 20 31.85 -15.82 46.78
CA LEU A 20 30.96 -15.01 47.67
C LEU A 20 29.66 -14.37 47.11
N MET A 21 28.46 -14.87 47.44
CA MET A 21 27.63 -14.71 48.67
C MET A 21 27.00 -13.32 48.96
N ARG A 22 25.65 -13.33 48.91
CA ARG A 22 24.62 -12.65 49.76
C ARG A 22 24.37 -11.14 49.60
N ALA A 23 23.12 -10.78 49.26
CA ALA A 23 22.14 -10.24 50.23
C ALA A 23 20.73 -10.07 49.61
N ARG A 24 19.71 -10.23 50.46
CA ARG A 24 18.26 -10.16 50.21
C ARG A 24 17.74 -8.71 50.10
N ARG A 25 16.63 -8.47 49.37
CA ARG A 25 15.30 -7.97 49.85
C ARG A 25 14.49 -7.23 48.77
N ARG A 26 13.17 -7.25 49.01
CA ARG A 26 11.99 -6.70 48.30
C ARG A 26 11.93 -5.16 48.19
N ALA A 27 11.14 -4.74 47.18
CA ALA A 27 10.11 -3.66 47.15
C ALA A 27 10.48 -2.21 46.80
N GLU A 28 9.72 -1.69 45.80
CA GLU A 28 9.20 -0.31 45.57
C GLU A 28 10.26 0.77 45.21
N ASP A 29 10.14 1.65 44.19
CA ASP A 29 9.02 2.19 43.38
C ASP A 29 9.61 2.79 42.03
N PRO A 30 8.93 3.63 41.21
CA PRO A 30 8.76 3.40 39.77
C PRO A 30 9.52 4.40 38.88
N GLY A 31 10.12 3.93 37.79
CA GLY A 31 10.83 4.81 36.87
C GLY A 31 11.05 4.16 35.51
N HIS A 32 10.14 4.45 34.58
CA HIS A 32 10.39 4.56 33.14
C HIS A 32 11.43 3.59 32.56
N ALA A 33 11.02 2.34 32.36
CA ALA A 33 11.64 1.48 31.37
C ALA A 33 10.59 1.11 30.33
N VAL A 34 10.66 1.78 29.18
CA VAL A 34 10.00 1.37 27.94
C VAL A 34 10.55 -0.01 27.60
N THR A 35 9.82 -1.04 28.02
CA THR A 35 10.08 -2.41 27.64
C THR A 35 9.44 -2.63 26.28
N THR A 36 10.28 -2.98 25.32
CA THR A 36 9.95 -3.60 24.05
C THR A 36 8.85 -4.65 24.24
N ARG A 37 7.61 -4.29 23.96
CA ARG A 37 6.51 -5.25 23.84
C ARG A 37 6.23 -5.49 22.36
N ASP A 38 6.41 -6.75 21.98
CA ASP A 38 5.53 -7.49 21.09
C ASP A 38 5.32 -6.93 19.68
N CYS A 39 6.38 -7.03 18.86
CA CYS A 39 6.24 -7.08 17.41
C CYS A 39 6.07 -8.54 16.96
N ALA A 40 4.95 -9.17 17.33
CA ALA A 40 4.58 -10.50 16.85
C ALA A 40 3.08 -10.52 16.51
N ASN A 41 2.81 -10.37 15.21
CA ASN A 41 1.58 -10.66 14.47
C ASN A 41 0.36 -9.74 14.68
N PRO A 42 -0.18 -9.18 13.58
CA PRO A 42 -1.62 -9.15 13.42
C PRO A 42 -2.04 -9.60 12.00
N GLU A 43 -2.75 -10.73 11.91
CA GLU A 43 -3.59 -11.10 10.75
C GLU A 43 -4.85 -10.22 10.64
N HIS A 44 -4.74 -8.92 10.92
CA HIS A 44 -5.88 -8.00 10.81
C HIS A 44 -5.99 -7.48 9.38
N ARG A 45 -6.78 -8.20 8.57
CA ARG A 45 -7.20 -7.78 7.24
C ARG A 45 -8.00 -6.48 7.35
N PHE A 46 -7.62 -5.45 6.58
CA PHE A 46 -8.32 -4.16 6.57
C PHE A 46 -9.27 -4.06 5.37
N MET A 47 -10.52 -3.66 5.60
CA MET A 47 -11.52 -3.28 4.60
C MET A 47 -11.31 -1.82 4.21
N ASP A 48 -10.88 -1.60 2.97
CA ASP A 48 -10.77 -0.28 2.38
C ASP A 48 -12.14 0.32 2.02
N ILE A 49 -12.45 1.46 2.64
CA ILE A 49 -13.70 2.19 2.54
C ILE A 49 -13.46 3.54 1.87
N PHE A 50 -14.28 3.90 0.89
CA PHE A 50 -14.27 5.23 0.26
C PHE A 50 -15.51 6.02 0.70
N LEU A 51 -15.33 7.28 1.10
CA LEU A 51 -16.41 8.16 1.56
C LEU A 51 -16.78 9.17 0.47
N VAL A 52 -18.05 9.25 0.09
CA VAL A 52 -18.59 10.31 -0.77
C VAL A 52 -19.63 11.08 0.03
N GLU A 53 -19.28 12.30 0.43
CA GLU A 53 -20.11 13.16 1.28
C GLU A 53 -19.66 14.61 1.05
N ASP A 54 -20.58 15.50 0.72
CA ASP A 54 -20.27 16.92 0.48
C ASP A 54 -20.14 17.70 1.79
N SER A 55 -20.90 17.33 2.82
CA SER A 55 -20.82 17.94 4.15
C SER A 55 -19.54 17.56 4.89
N ALA A 56 -18.59 18.49 4.96
CA ALA A 56 -17.34 18.31 5.70
C ALA A 56 -17.55 17.98 7.19
N ALA A 57 -18.70 18.33 7.78
CA ALA A 57 -19.03 17.96 9.16
C ALA A 57 -19.39 16.48 9.28
N ILE A 58 -20.26 15.97 8.39
CA ILE A 58 -20.69 14.58 8.36
C ILE A 58 -19.53 13.68 7.94
N ARG A 59 -18.75 14.09 6.93
CA ARG A 59 -17.57 13.34 6.47
C ARG A 59 -16.56 13.13 7.59
N ARG A 60 -16.25 14.17 8.36
CA ARG A 60 -15.37 14.07 9.56
C ARG A 60 -15.96 13.23 10.68
N LEU A 61 -17.28 13.18 10.82
CA LEU A 61 -17.95 12.31 11.79
C LEU A 61 -17.81 10.85 11.36
N LEU A 62 -18.15 10.54 10.10
CA LEU A 62 -18.07 9.19 9.53
C LEU A 62 -16.63 8.67 9.56
N ALA A 63 -15.65 9.45 9.10
CA ALA A 63 -14.24 9.07 9.13
C ALA A 63 -13.77 8.71 10.55
N ARG A 64 -14.03 9.57 11.54
CA ARG A 64 -13.66 9.31 12.94
C ARG A 64 -14.33 8.07 13.52
N ARG A 65 -15.57 7.77 13.14
CA ARG A 65 -16.25 6.56 13.59
C ARG A 65 -15.70 5.30 12.92
N LEU A 66 -15.39 5.36 11.62
CA LEU A 66 -14.75 4.26 10.90
C LEU A 66 -13.35 3.95 11.46
N GLU A 67 -12.59 4.97 11.89
CA GLU A 67 -11.30 4.78 12.56
C GLU A 67 -11.42 3.99 13.88
N THR A 68 -12.58 4.01 14.53
CA THR A 68 -12.82 3.20 15.74
C THR A 68 -13.13 1.73 15.46
N LEU A 69 -13.37 1.36 14.19
CA LEU A 69 -13.62 -0.03 13.79
C LEU A 69 -12.29 -0.73 13.47
N PRO A 70 -11.87 -1.72 14.29
CA PRO A 70 -10.63 -2.45 14.04
C PRO A 70 -10.77 -3.28 12.76
N GLY A 71 -9.96 -2.95 11.74
CA GLY A 71 -10.04 -3.58 10.43
C GLY A 71 -10.77 -2.75 9.38
N ALA A 72 -11.28 -1.55 9.68
CA ALA A 72 -11.74 -0.60 8.65
C ALA A 72 -10.63 0.40 8.33
N ARG A 73 -10.51 0.81 7.06
CA ARG A 73 -9.56 1.86 6.64
C ARG A 73 -10.21 2.77 5.60
N VAL A 74 -10.25 4.07 5.86
CA VAL A 74 -10.72 5.05 4.87
C VAL A 74 -9.59 5.32 3.88
N VAL A 75 -9.79 5.00 2.59
CA VAL A 75 -8.77 5.11 1.53
C VAL A 75 -8.92 6.34 0.64
N GLY A 76 -10.06 7.02 0.73
CA GLY A 76 -10.29 8.24 -0.03
C GLY A 76 -11.63 8.88 0.31
N GLU A 77 -11.71 10.16 -0.01
CA GLU A 77 -12.87 11.02 0.19
C GLU A 77 -13.18 11.77 -1.11
N ALA A 78 -14.46 11.95 -1.41
CA ALA A 78 -14.93 12.86 -2.45
C ALA A 78 -16.11 13.68 -1.96
N GLU A 79 -16.22 14.90 -2.47
CA GLU A 79 -17.32 15.83 -2.17
C GLU A 79 -18.29 16.00 -3.35
N SER A 80 -17.96 15.43 -4.51
CA SER A 80 -18.79 15.53 -5.73
C SER A 80 -18.86 14.21 -6.50
N ALA A 81 -19.93 14.03 -7.26
CA ALA A 81 -20.13 12.83 -8.08
C ALA A 81 -19.04 12.61 -9.14
N PRO A 82 -18.59 13.62 -9.92
CA PRO A 82 -17.53 13.41 -10.91
C PRO A 82 -16.20 13.02 -10.28
N GLN A 83 -15.85 13.64 -9.15
CA GLN A 83 -14.65 13.32 -8.39
C GLN A 83 -14.74 11.89 -7.81
N ALA A 84 -15.89 11.52 -7.24
CA ALA A 84 -16.13 10.19 -6.71
C ALA A 84 -15.96 9.10 -7.78
N ILE A 85 -16.58 9.28 -8.96
CA ILE A 85 -16.47 8.30 -10.05
C ILE A 85 -15.01 8.14 -10.49
N ALA A 86 -14.26 9.24 -10.64
CA ALA A 86 -12.86 9.17 -11.04
C ALA A 86 -11.99 8.48 -9.99
N LEU A 87 -12.14 8.85 -8.71
CA LEU A 87 -11.33 8.32 -7.62
C LEU A 87 -11.68 6.87 -7.26
N ILE A 88 -12.95 6.48 -7.30
CA ILE A 88 -13.37 5.11 -7.00
C ILE A 88 -12.93 4.15 -8.11
N ASP A 89 -13.06 4.56 -9.37
CA ASP A 89 -12.59 3.79 -10.53
C ASP A 89 -11.08 3.57 -10.46
N TRP A 90 -10.34 4.54 -9.93
CA TRP A 90 -8.90 4.47 -9.74
C TRP A 90 -8.48 3.65 -8.50
N LEU A 91 -9.10 3.89 -7.34
CA LEU A 91 -8.71 3.32 -6.05
C LEU A 91 -9.26 1.90 -5.83
N GLN A 92 -10.34 1.52 -6.52
CA GLN A 92 -11.02 0.24 -6.40
C GLN A 92 -11.25 -0.20 -4.93
N PRO A 93 -11.93 0.62 -4.11
CA PRO A 93 -12.19 0.31 -2.70
C PRO A 93 -13.08 -0.94 -2.55
N HIS A 94 -13.00 -1.60 -1.39
CA HIS A 94 -13.86 -2.75 -1.10
C HIS A 94 -15.31 -2.32 -0.82
N THR A 95 -15.48 -1.16 -0.16
CA THR A 95 -16.77 -0.59 0.18
C THR A 95 -16.79 0.92 -0.12
N VAL A 96 -17.89 1.41 -0.68
CA VAL A 96 -18.14 2.84 -0.89
C VAL A 96 -19.32 3.24 -0.01
N LEU A 97 -19.13 4.23 0.85
CA LEU A 97 -20.20 4.93 1.54
C LEU A 97 -20.55 6.16 0.73
N LEU A 98 -21.77 6.20 0.21
CA LEU A 98 -22.17 7.14 -0.81
C LEU A 98 -23.40 7.91 -0.37
N ASP A 99 -23.23 9.21 -0.16
CA ASP A 99 -24.35 10.11 0.03
C ASP A 99 -25.24 10.21 -1.22
N MET A 100 -26.55 10.21 -1.01
CA MET A 100 -27.55 10.35 -2.05
C MET A 100 -27.58 11.77 -2.62
N THR A 101 -27.43 12.79 -1.77
CA THR A 101 -27.59 14.20 -2.14
C THR A 101 -26.27 14.93 -2.09
N LEU A 102 -25.66 15.18 -3.25
CA LEU A 102 -24.40 15.92 -3.35
C LEU A 102 -24.64 17.32 -3.93
N THR A 103 -23.82 18.28 -3.51
CA THR A 103 -23.82 19.65 -4.07
C THR A 103 -23.60 19.66 -5.59
N VAL A 104 -22.82 18.70 -6.11
CA VAL A 104 -22.58 18.51 -7.55
C VAL A 104 -22.82 17.04 -7.94
N GLY A 105 -23.92 16.81 -8.68
CA GLY A 105 -24.40 15.49 -9.12
C GLY A 105 -25.25 14.78 -8.05
N THR A 106 -25.60 13.52 -8.30
CA THR A 106 -26.37 12.71 -7.33
C THR A 106 -25.66 11.40 -7.02
N GLY A 107 -25.89 10.86 -5.82
CA GLY A 107 -25.34 9.56 -5.42
C GLY A 107 -25.80 8.44 -6.35
N ILE A 108 -27.06 8.45 -6.80
CA ILE A 108 -27.54 7.42 -7.72
C ILE A 108 -26.83 7.44 -9.08
N ASP A 109 -26.39 8.60 -9.56
CA ASP A 109 -25.61 8.69 -10.80
C ASP A 109 -24.21 8.07 -10.62
N VAL A 110 -23.59 8.28 -9.45
CA VAL A 110 -22.34 7.61 -9.08
C VAL A 110 -22.53 6.09 -9.05
N LEU A 111 -23.56 5.61 -8.35
CA LEU A 111 -23.89 4.18 -8.27
C LEU A 111 -24.04 3.55 -9.66
N ARG A 112 -24.84 4.17 -10.54
CA ARG A 112 -25.07 3.67 -11.90
C ARG A 112 -23.79 3.70 -12.74
N ALA A 113 -23.00 4.75 -12.64
CA ALA A 113 -21.74 4.87 -13.36
C ALA A 113 -20.75 3.77 -12.92
N LEU A 114 -20.63 3.52 -11.62
CA LEU A 114 -19.75 2.49 -11.07
C LEU A 114 -20.17 1.08 -11.50
N ARG A 115 -21.46 0.75 -11.37
CA ARG A 115 -21.99 -0.55 -11.81
C ARG A 115 -21.91 -0.73 -13.32
N GLY A 116 -22.16 0.32 -14.10
CA GLY A 116 -22.00 0.31 -15.56
C GLY A 116 -20.56 0.07 -16.01
N LYS A 117 -19.57 0.50 -15.22
CA LYS A 117 -18.14 0.21 -15.42
C LYS A 117 -17.69 -1.15 -14.87
N GLY A 118 -18.58 -1.92 -14.26
CA GLY A 118 -18.29 -3.26 -13.73
C GLY A 118 -17.66 -3.30 -12.34
N PHE A 119 -17.74 -2.21 -11.56
CA PHE A 119 -17.27 -2.19 -10.17
C PHE A 119 -17.97 -3.27 -9.33
N GLN A 120 -17.19 -4.11 -8.65
CA GLN A 120 -17.66 -5.26 -7.85
C GLN A 120 -17.63 -5.01 -6.34
N GLY A 121 -17.14 -3.85 -5.89
CA GLY A 121 -17.13 -3.50 -4.47
C GLY A 121 -18.53 -3.20 -3.95
N ARG A 122 -18.68 -3.17 -2.61
CA ARG A 122 -19.95 -2.87 -1.96
C ARG A 122 -20.26 -1.38 -2.08
N ILE A 123 -21.50 -1.01 -2.37
CA ILE A 123 -21.95 0.39 -2.39
C ILE A 123 -23.10 0.55 -1.39
N LEU A 124 -22.84 1.30 -0.32
CA LEU A 124 -23.77 1.57 0.77
C LEU A 124 -24.25 3.02 0.67
N MET A 125 -25.55 3.21 0.46
CA MET A 125 -26.15 4.54 0.28
C MET A 125 -26.47 5.16 1.63
N LEU A 126 -26.17 6.46 1.79
CA LEU A 126 -26.54 7.29 2.93
C LEU A 126 -27.55 8.35 2.49
N THR A 127 -28.67 8.48 3.19
CA THR A 127 -29.67 9.54 2.93
C THR A 127 -30.10 10.27 4.21
N HIS A 128 -30.54 11.51 4.08
CA HIS A 128 -31.18 12.25 5.18
C HIS A 128 -32.61 11.78 5.52
N HIS A 129 -33.23 10.86 4.76
CA HIS A 129 -34.59 10.37 5.03
C HIS A 129 -34.81 8.86 4.79
N ALA A 130 -35.08 8.10 5.85
CA ALA A 130 -35.34 6.65 5.82
C ALA A 130 -36.47 6.19 4.88
N ALA A 131 -37.42 7.09 4.57
CA ALA A 131 -38.60 6.87 3.73
C ALA A 131 -38.44 7.33 2.28
N ASP A 132 -37.21 7.60 1.83
CA ASP A 132 -36.96 8.09 0.47
C ASP A 132 -37.47 7.10 -0.58
N ALA A 133 -38.32 7.62 -1.50
CA ALA A 133 -38.81 6.92 -2.68
C ALA A 133 -37.68 6.37 -3.58
N TYR A 134 -36.44 6.79 -3.34
CA TYR A 134 -35.25 6.36 -4.04
C TYR A 134 -34.66 5.04 -3.52
N ARG A 135 -35.10 4.51 -2.37
CA ARG A 135 -34.60 3.23 -1.81
C ARG A 135 -34.68 2.10 -2.83
N ASP A 136 -35.87 1.88 -3.38
CA ASP A 136 -36.10 0.81 -4.36
C ASP A 136 -35.29 1.03 -5.64
N LEU A 137 -35.10 2.29 -6.02
CA LEU A 137 -34.34 2.66 -7.21
C LEU A 137 -32.84 2.39 -7.02
N CYS A 138 -32.29 2.71 -5.85
CA CYS A 138 -30.90 2.43 -5.50
C CYS A 138 -30.63 0.93 -5.40
N LEU A 139 -31.52 0.17 -4.76
CA LEU A 139 -31.39 -1.29 -4.66
C LEU A 139 -31.46 -1.95 -6.05
N LYS A 140 -32.42 -1.54 -6.90
CA LYS A 140 -32.50 -2.01 -8.30
C LYS A 140 -31.29 -1.62 -9.14
N ALA A 141 -30.66 -0.49 -8.84
CA ALA A 141 -29.43 -0.05 -9.48
C ALA A 141 -28.17 -0.77 -8.96
N GLY A 142 -28.30 -1.65 -7.96
CA GLY A 142 -27.22 -2.50 -7.46
C GLY A 142 -26.51 -1.96 -6.22
N ALA A 143 -27.18 -1.15 -5.39
CA ALA A 143 -26.70 -0.83 -4.05
C ALA A 143 -26.79 -2.05 -3.12
N ASP A 144 -25.77 -2.24 -2.28
CA ASP A 144 -25.68 -3.37 -1.33
C ASP A 144 -26.28 -3.03 0.04
N GLY A 145 -26.54 -1.75 0.31
CA GLY A 145 -27.16 -1.29 1.54
C GLY A 145 -27.67 0.14 1.43
N PHE A 146 -28.61 0.50 2.30
CA PHE A 146 -29.25 1.82 2.30
C PHE A 146 -29.59 2.24 3.72
N TYR A 147 -29.00 3.34 4.17
CA TYR A 147 -29.02 3.79 5.56
C TYR A 147 -29.44 5.25 5.69
N ASP A 148 -30.08 5.55 6.81
CA ASP A 148 -30.46 6.90 7.21
C ASP A 148 -29.31 7.57 7.99
N LYS A 149 -28.90 8.78 7.59
CA LYS A 149 -27.80 9.55 8.19
C LYS A 149 -28.11 10.07 9.58
N GLY A 150 -29.39 10.23 9.94
CA GLY A 150 -29.80 10.76 11.25
C GLY A 150 -29.96 9.66 12.30
N SER A 151 -30.54 8.52 11.93
CA SER A 151 -30.93 7.46 12.87
C SER A 151 -30.31 6.09 12.57
N GLY A 152 -29.84 5.88 11.35
CA GLY A 152 -29.35 4.59 10.86
C GLY A 152 -27.84 4.42 10.87
N LEU A 153 -27.07 5.41 11.35
CA LEU A 153 -25.61 5.33 11.40
C LEU A 153 -25.11 4.22 12.33
N GLU A 154 -25.74 4.01 13.48
CA GLU A 154 -25.36 2.92 14.38
C GLU A 154 -25.63 1.54 13.75
N THR A 155 -26.70 1.40 12.97
CA THR A 155 -26.98 0.21 12.18
C THR A 155 -25.93 0.02 11.08
N LEU A 156 -25.56 1.08 10.37
CA LEU A 156 -24.49 1.04 9.37
C LEU A 156 -23.17 0.55 9.97
N PHE A 157 -22.75 1.12 11.10
CA PHE A 157 -21.50 0.71 11.74
C PHE A 157 -21.58 -0.72 12.29
N GLY A 158 -22.73 -1.14 12.80
CA GLY A 158 -22.98 -2.52 13.22
C GLY A 158 -22.89 -3.51 12.05
N ASP A 159 -23.47 -3.16 10.90
CA ASP A 159 -23.41 -3.98 9.69
C ASP A 159 -21.98 -4.03 9.14
N LEU A 160 -21.25 -2.92 9.13
CA LEU A 160 -19.83 -2.88 8.75
C LEU A 160 -18.96 -3.74 9.68
N ASP A 161 -19.19 -3.67 10.99
CA ASP A 161 -18.49 -4.50 11.99
C ASP A 161 -18.83 -5.99 11.81
N GLY A 162 -20.09 -6.33 11.54
CA GLY A 162 -20.52 -7.68 11.18
C GLY A 162 -19.82 -8.20 9.92
N LEU A 163 -19.75 -7.38 8.87
CA LEU A 163 -19.07 -7.72 7.63
C LEU A 163 -17.57 -7.91 7.81
N LEU A 164 -16.92 -7.09 8.64
CA LEU A 164 -15.51 -7.25 8.99
C LEU A 164 -15.26 -8.57 9.73
N ARG A 165 -16.15 -8.96 10.64
CA ARG A 165 -16.08 -10.24 11.36
C ARG A 165 -16.36 -11.43 10.43
N ASP A 166 -17.34 -11.31 9.54
CA ASP A 166 -17.70 -12.36 8.58
C ASP A 166 -16.62 -12.55 7.50
N GLU A 167 -15.95 -11.48 7.05
CA GLU A 167 -14.78 -11.58 6.16
C GLU A 167 -13.57 -12.20 6.88
N ALA A 168 -13.38 -11.90 8.17
CA ALA A 168 -12.35 -12.56 8.99
C ALA A 168 -12.66 -14.05 9.23
N ALA A 169 -13.93 -14.43 9.38
CA ALA A 169 -14.37 -15.82 9.52
C ALA A 169 -14.33 -16.59 8.18
N SER A 170 -14.66 -15.92 7.07
CA SER A 170 -14.68 -16.48 5.71
C SER A 170 -13.28 -16.50 5.05
N ALA A 171 -12.28 -15.88 5.68
CA ALA A 171 -10.89 -15.78 5.23
C ALA A 171 -10.17 -17.12 4.96
N ARG A 172 -10.76 -18.27 5.31
CA ARG A 172 -10.28 -19.62 4.97
C ARG A 172 -10.57 -20.05 3.52
N VAL A 173 -11.41 -19.32 2.77
CA VAL A 173 -11.61 -19.54 1.34
C VAL A 173 -11.24 -18.27 0.59
N ALA A 174 -10.21 -18.39 -0.26
CA ALA A 174 -9.49 -17.30 -0.87
C ALA A 174 -10.36 -16.32 -1.69
N ARG A 175 -10.26 -15.03 -1.37
CA ARG A 175 -10.48 -13.92 -2.30
C ARG A 175 -9.26 -12.98 -2.20
N PRO A 176 -8.65 -12.56 -3.32
CA PRO A 176 -7.39 -11.83 -3.27
C PRO A 176 -7.57 -10.44 -2.65
N VAL A 177 -6.81 -10.15 -1.60
CA VAL A 177 -6.76 -8.86 -0.89
C VAL A 177 -6.03 -7.82 -1.75
N SER A 178 -6.65 -6.65 -1.94
CA SER A 178 -5.99 -5.50 -2.58
C SER A 178 -4.93 -4.92 -1.63
N PRO A 179 -3.67 -4.76 -2.08
CA PRO A 179 -2.57 -4.28 -1.25
C PRO A 179 -2.69 -2.77 -0.94
N PRO A 180 -2.14 -2.28 0.18
CA PRO A 180 -2.29 -0.88 0.61
C PRO A 180 -1.72 0.11 -0.41
N ARG A 181 -2.54 1.10 -0.78
CA ARG A 181 -2.25 2.16 -1.76
C ARG A 181 -1.94 3.50 -1.09
N ASP A 182 -1.13 4.33 -1.75
CA ASP A 182 -0.89 5.74 -1.42
C ASP A 182 -2.14 6.56 -1.72
N THR A 183 -2.60 7.36 -0.75
CA THR A 183 -3.91 8.05 -0.80
C THR A 183 -3.99 9.17 -1.82
N VAL A 184 -2.85 9.68 -2.30
CA VAL A 184 -2.80 10.81 -3.23
C VAL A 184 -2.63 10.32 -4.67
N THR A 185 -1.82 9.29 -4.88
CA THR A 185 -1.51 8.75 -6.21
C THR A 185 -2.30 7.50 -6.56
N GLY A 186 -2.91 6.83 -5.58
CA GLY A 186 -3.58 5.52 -5.71
C GLY A 186 -2.67 4.37 -6.18
N LEU A 187 -1.37 4.58 -6.26
CA LEU A 187 -0.38 3.53 -6.51
C LEU A 187 -0.14 2.70 -5.26
N LEU A 188 0.56 1.57 -5.36
CA LEU A 188 0.99 0.83 -4.17
C LEU A 188 1.81 1.73 -3.23
N GLY A 189 1.67 1.54 -1.92
CA GLY A 189 2.63 2.08 -0.96
C GLY A 189 3.94 1.30 -0.96
N GLN A 190 5.00 1.88 -0.39
CA GLN A 190 6.32 1.25 -0.30
C GLN A 190 6.29 -0.14 0.36
N ALA A 191 5.56 -0.30 1.46
CA ALA A 191 5.46 -1.58 2.18
C ALA A 191 4.82 -2.67 1.31
N ALA A 192 3.72 -2.35 0.64
CA ALA A 192 3.03 -3.26 -0.30
C ALA A 192 3.93 -3.67 -1.47
N LEU A 193 4.70 -2.72 -2.01
CA LEU A 193 5.62 -3.01 -3.09
C LEU A 193 6.69 -4.03 -2.66
N ILE A 194 7.30 -3.82 -1.50
CA ILE A 194 8.34 -4.71 -0.98
C ILE A 194 7.79 -6.11 -0.78
N GLU A 195 6.63 -6.23 -0.11
CA GLU A 195 5.97 -7.51 0.14
C GLU A 195 5.66 -8.26 -1.17
N ARG A 196 5.05 -7.57 -2.14
CA ARG A 196 4.70 -8.17 -3.44
C ARG A 196 5.92 -8.53 -4.26
N LEU A 197 6.97 -7.72 -4.23
CA LEU A 197 8.23 -8.04 -4.90
C LEU A 197 8.90 -9.25 -4.24
N ASP A 198 8.93 -9.34 -2.90
CA ASP A 198 9.47 -10.51 -2.21
C ASP A 198 8.70 -11.79 -2.58
N GLU A 199 7.36 -11.74 -2.66
CA GLU A 199 6.56 -12.89 -3.12
C GLU A 199 6.89 -13.28 -4.56
N LEU A 200 6.98 -12.30 -5.48
CA LEU A 200 7.39 -12.53 -6.87
C LEU A 200 8.76 -13.21 -6.94
N LEU A 201 9.74 -12.74 -6.16
CA LEU A 201 11.09 -13.31 -6.14
C LEU A 201 11.12 -14.72 -5.54
N ARG A 202 10.31 -15.02 -4.52
CA ARG A 202 10.20 -16.36 -3.93
C ARG A 202 9.61 -17.38 -4.90
N MET A 203 8.65 -16.96 -5.71
CA MET A 203 8.02 -17.79 -6.74
C MET A 203 8.93 -18.03 -7.95
N MET A 204 9.99 -17.23 -8.13
CA MET A 204 10.91 -17.35 -9.25
C MET A 204 12.04 -18.34 -8.95
N ASN A 205 12.31 -19.22 -9.91
CA ASN A 205 13.55 -19.99 -9.92
C ASN A 205 14.68 -19.11 -10.49
N ALA A 206 15.81 -19.01 -9.79
CA ALA A 206 16.91 -18.10 -10.12
C ALA A 206 17.49 -18.30 -11.54
N GLU A 207 17.30 -19.49 -12.12
CA GLU A 207 17.76 -19.86 -13.47
C GLU A 207 16.81 -19.41 -14.62
N ALA A 208 15.57 -18.98 -14.32
CA ALA A 208 14.55 -18.71 -15.36
C ALA A 208 13.81 -17.37 -15.24
N GLY A 209 13.77 -16.76 -14.05
CA GLY A 209 13.07 -15.50 -13.81
C GLY A 209 13.99 -14.28 -13.84
N LYS A 210 13.71 -13.30 -14.71
CA LYS A 210 14.34 -11.98 -14.67
C LYS A 210 13.31 -10.94 -14.30
N VAL A 211 13.65 -10.05 -13.36
CA VAL A 211 12.82 -8.93 -12.93
C VAL A 211 13.60 -7.65 -13.15
N ALA A 212 12.97 -6.63 -13.70
CA ALA A 212 13.50 -5.28 -13.70
C ALA A 212 12.80 -4.45 -12.63
N VAL A 213 13.58 -3.73 -11.85
CA VAL A 213 13.10 -2.76 -10.87
C VAL A 213 13.64 -1.40 -11.26
N THR A 214 12.73 -0.49 -11.60
CA THR A 214 13.03 0.90 -11.92
C THR A 214 12.56 1.81 -10.79
N VAL A 215 13.42 2.70 -10.33
CA VAL A 215 13.08 3.77 -9.38
C VAL A 215 13.25 5.11 -10.10
N VAL A 216 12.21 5.92 -10.05
CA VAL A 216 12.17 7.28 -10.56
C VAL A 216 12.24 8.25 -9.39
N VAL A 217 13.11 9.25 -9.48
CA VAL A 217 13.17 10.40 -8.58
C VAL A 217 12.73 11.65 -9.35
N LEU A 218 11.69 12.34 -8.86
CA LEU A 218 11.20 13.59 -9.45
C LEU A 218 11.69 14.78 -8.63
N ASN A 219 12.71 15.47 -9.14
CA ASN A 219 13.32 16.59 -8.45
C ASN A 219 12.38 17.80 -8.45
N GLY A 220 12.19 18.40 -7.26
CA GLY A 220 11.39 19.62 -7.10
C GLY A 220 9.90 19.38 -6.90
N LEU A 221 9.46 18.12 -6.79
CA LEU A 221 8.07 17.79 -6.54
C LEU A 221 7.60 18.28 -5.15
N GLN A 222 8.42 18.10 -4.11
CA GLN A 222 8.14 18.64 -2.77
C GLN A 222 8.19 20.17 -2.75
N ALA A 223 9.08 20.78 -3.52
CA ALA A 223 9.14 22.24 -3.63
C ALA A 223 7.84 22.78 -4.25
N LEU A 224 7.37 22.15 -5.32
CA LEU A 224 6.09 22.45 -5.97
C LEU A 224 4.90 22.23 -5.01
N LEU A 225 4.86 21.10 -4.31
CA LEU A 225 3.80 20.80 -3.33
C LEU A 225 3.74 21.83 -2.20
N ARG A 226 4.91 22.33 -1.75
CA ARG A 226 4.98 23.38 -0.72
C ARG A 226 4.59 24.76 -1.25
N SER A 227 4.98 25.11 -2.48
CA SER A 227 4.68 26.43 -3.03
C SER A 227 3.22 26.59 -3.45
N GLU A 228 2.64 25.55 -4.07
CA GLU A 228 1.27 25.58 -4.59
C GLU A 228 0.24 25.06 -3.57
N GLY A 229 0.67 24.25 -2.62
CA GLY A 229 -0.20 23.50 -1.72
C GLY A 229 -0.66 22.17 -2.33
N VAL A 230 -0.90 21.19 -1.45
CA VAL A 230 -1.18 19.79 -1.85
C VAL A 230 -2.40 19.68 -2.77
N ALA A 231 -3.48 20.39 -2.47
CA ALA A 231 -4.72 20.34 -3.26
C ALA A 231 -4.53 20.89 -4.68
N ALA A 232 -3.83 22.02 -4.83
CA ALA A 232 -3.60 22.65 -6.13
C ALA A 232 -2.59 21.88 -7.00
N ALA A 233 -1.69 21.13 -6.38
CA ALA A 233 -0.70 20.29 -7.04
C ALA A 233 -1.17 18.83 -7.25
N ALA A 234 -2.33 18.44 -6.70
CA ALA A 234 -2.89 17.10 -6.86
C ALA A 234 -3.02 16.64 -8.33
N PRO A 235 -3.42 17.50 -9.30
CA PRO A 235 -3.47 17.10 -10.71
C PRO A 235 -2.12 16.64 -11.26
N VAL A 236 -1.01 17.25 -10.81
CA VAL A 236 0.35 16.85 -11.21
C VAL A 236 0.67 15.46 -10.68
N LEU A 237 0.33 15.17 -9.41
CA LEU A 237 0.54 13.84 -8.82
C LEU A 237 -0.28 12.76 -9.51
N VAL A 238 -1.53 13.06 -9.86
CA VAL A 238 -2.41 12.16 -10.63
C VAL A 238 -1.82 11.90 -12.03
N GLU A 239 -1.34 12.94 -12.71
CA GLU A 239 -0.76 12.84 -14.03
C GLU A 239 0.56 12.03 -14.04
N ILE A 240 1.39 12.18 -13.00
CA ILE A 240 2.58 11.32 -12.78
C ILE A 240 2.15 9.85 -12.70
N GLY A 241 1.17 9.54 -11.84
CA GLY A 241 0.65 8.17 -11.68
C GLY A 241 0.12 7.60 -12.99
N ARG A 242 -0.64 8.41 -13.75
CA ARG A 242 -1.20 8.02 -15.06
C ARG A 242 -0.13 7.71 -16.10
N ARG A 243 0.90 8.57 -16.22
CA ARG A 243 2.00 8.38 -17.17
C ARG A 243 2.83 7.14 -16.86
N LEU A 244 3.15 6.94 -15.58
CA LEU A 244 3.88 5.75 -15.14
C LEU A 244 3.06 4.47 -15.31
N SER A 245 1.75 4.53 -15.08
CA SER A 245 0.84 3.40 -15.34
C SER A 245 0.78 3.04 -16.82
N GLY A 246 0.88 4.03 -17.72
CA GLY A 246 1.00 3.78 -19.17
C GLY A 246 2.30 3.08 -19.59
N CYS A 247 3.32 3.06 -18.73
CA CYS A 247 4.56 2.30 -18.95
C CYS A 247 4.47 0.86 -18.43
N ALA A 248 3.47 0.56 -17.59
CA ALA A 248 3.28 -0.70 -16.89
C ALA A 248 2.26 -1.60 -17.60
N GLY A 249 2.52 -2.90 -17.59
CA GLY A 249 1.56 -3.94 -17.93
C GLY A 249 0.65 -4.31 -16.75
N PRO A 250 -0.39 -5.13 -17.00
CA PRO A 250 -1.40 -5.48 -15.99
C PRO A 250 -0.87 -6.32 -14.82
N ALA A 251 0.28 -6.98 -14.98
CA ALA A 251 0.92 -7.80 -13.94
C ALA A 251 2.09 -7.09 -13.24
N ASP A 252 2.40 -5.86 -13.64
CA ASP A 252 3.53 -5.10 -13.11
C ASP A 252 3.16 -4.39 -11.82
N LEU A 253 4.13 -4.19 -10.94
CA LEU A 253 3.91 -3.50 -9.67
C LEU A 253 4.36 -2.05 -9.78
N LEU A 254 3.42 -1.12 -9.72
CA LEU A 254 3.70 0.32 -9.69
C LEU A 254 3.37 0.90 -8.31
N ALA A 255 4.33 1.60 -7.72
CA ALA A 255 4.23 2.13 -6.37
C ALA A 255 4.73 3.56 -6.26
N ARG A 256 4.18 4.31 -5.31
CA ARG A 256 4.86 5.47 -4.73
C ARG A 256 5.81 4.96 -3.65
N HIS A 257 7.10 4.97 -3.98
CA HIS A 257 8.15 4.40 -3.14
C HIS A 257 8.51 5.32 -1.96
N ALA A 258 8.50 6.63 -2.20
CA ALA A 258 8.71 7.66 -1.19
C ALA A 258 8.09 8.99 -1.68
N ASP A 259 8.24 10.08 -0.94
CA ASP A 259 7.58 11.36 -1.23
C ASP A 259 7.76 11.84 -2.67
N GLU A 260 9.00 11.79 -3.19
CA GLU A 260 9.37 12.17 -4.56
C GLU A 260 9.77 10.98 -5.44
N GLN A 261 9.55 9.76 -4.95
CA GLN A 261 10.06 8.55 -5.58
C GLN A 261 8.95 7.59 -5.97
N PHE A 262 9.07 7.04 -7.17
CA PHE A 262 8.14 6.07 -7.73
C PHE A 262 8.91 4.84 -8.18
N ALA A 263 8.33 3.65 -8.00
CA ALA A 263 8.98 2.41 -8.36
C ALA A 263 8.06 1.56 -9.24
N LEU A 264 8.62 1.04 -10.33
CA LEU A 264 7.96 0.10 -11.22
C LEU A 264 8.75 -1.19 -11.28
N VAL A 265 8.07 -2.31 -11.05
CA VAL A 265 8.61 -3.66 -11.11
C VAL A 265 7.94 -4.39 -12.27
N VAL A 266 8.75 -4.83 -13.22
CA VAL A 266 8.30 -5.64 -14.36
C VAL A 266 8.87 -7.03 -14.25
N SER A 267 7.99 -8.03 -14.26
CA SER A 267 8.39 -9.44 -14.25
C SER A 267 8.64 -9.97 -15.67
N ARG A 268 9.49 -10.99 -15.80
CA ARG A 268 9.77 -11.70 -17.07
C ARG A 268 10.41 -10.84 -18.16
N VAL A 269 11.34 -9.97 -17.79
CA VAL A 269 12.09 -9.20 -18.78
C VAL A 269 13.01 -10.14 -19.57
N ALA A 270 12.88 -10.16 -20.90
CA ALA A 270 13.63 -11.09 -21.76
C ALA A 270 15.12 -10.76 -21.81
N SER A 271 15.46 -9.45 -21.80
CA SER A 271 16.83 -8.99 -21.99
C SER A 271 17.16 -7.71 -21.20
N PRO A 272 18.45 -7.43 -20.92
CA PRO A 272 18.87 -6.15 -20.36
C PRO A 272 18.46 -4.94 -21.20
N ALA A 273 18.40 -5.09 -22.53
CA ALA A 273 17.97 -4.02 -23.44
C ALA A 273 16.49 -3.65 -23.23
N GLU A 274 15.64 -4.63 -22.92
CA GLU A 274 14.23 -4.38 -22.61
C GLU A 274 14.06 -3.66 -21.26
N ALA A 275 14.88 -4.01 -20.26
CA ALA A 275 14.92 -3.30 -18.98
C ALA A 275 15.34 -1.83 -19.16
N GLU A 276 16.34 -1.56 -20.00
CA GLU A 276 16.75 -0.19 -20.32
C GLU A 276 15.70 0.57 -21.14
N ALA A 277 15.05 -0.10 -22.09
CA ALA A 277 13.94 0.47 -22.85
C ALA A 277 12.76 0.84 -21.95
N LEU A 278 12.47 0.06 -20.90
CA LEU A 278 11.49 0.42 -19.87
C LEU A 278 11.90 1.71 -19.15
N ALA A 279 13.14 1.80 -18.67
CA ALA A 279 13.64 3.00 -18.00
C ALA A 279 13.57 4.23 -18.91
N GLN A 280 13.89 4.08 -20.20
CA GLN A 280 13.78 5.15 -21.18
C GLN A 280 12.33 5.60 -21.41
N ARG A 281 11.39 4.67 -21.56
CA ARG A 281 9.96 5.01 -21.69
C ARG A 281 9.44 5.81 -20.50
N MET A 282 9.85 5.46 -19.28
CA MET A 282 9.49 6.22 -18.08
C MET A 282 10.09 7.63 -18.09
N ARG A 283 11.36 7.78 -18.51
CA ARG A 283 11.99 9.10 -18.70
C ARG A 283 11.20 9.95 -19.68
N ASP A 284 10.92 9.43 -20.87
CA ASP A 284 10.24 10.16 -21.95
C ASP A 284 8.82 10.57 -21.53
N ALA A 285 8.09 9.69 -20.84
CA ALA A 285 6.75 10.00 -20.36
C ALA A 285 6.75 11.16 -19.34
N LEU A 286 7.74 11.19 -18.44
CA LEU A 286 7.85 12.22 -17.40
C LEU A 286 8.47 13.53 -17.88
N ASP A 287 9.17 13.53 -19.00
CA ASP A 287 9.76 14.75 -19.58
C ASP A 287 8.72 15.65 -20.28
N LEU A 288 7.52 15.13 -20.55
CA LEU A 288 6.41 15.96 -21.02
C LEU A 288 5.98 16.97 -19.93
N PRO A 289 5.59 18.20 -20.29
CA PRO A 289 5.12 19.19 -19.30
C PRO A 289 3.84 18.68 -18.60
N PHE A 290 3.73 18.98 -17.30
CA PHE A 290 2.53 18.75 -16.49
C PHE A 290 1.65 19.99 -16.52
N ASP A 291 0.33 19.80 -16.49
CA ASP A 291 -0.60 20.90 -16.32
C ASP A 291 -0.79 21.22 -14.83
N LEU A 292 -0.40 22.42 -14.44
CA LEU A 292 -0.58 22.97 -13.11
C LEU A 292 -1.53 24.16 -13.22
N ASN A 293 -2.83 23.91 -13.08
CA ASN A 293 -3.88 24.93 -13.14
C ASN A 293 -3.83 25.81 -14.41
N GLY A 294 -3.59 25.19 -15.57
CA GLY A 294 -3.48 25.87 -16.88
C GLY A 294 -2.06 26.34 -17.22
N ARG A 295 -1.07 26.10 -16.34
CA ARG A 295 0.34 26.43 -16.58
C ARG A 295 1.16 25.17 -16.82
N ALA A 296 1.98 25.19 -17.87
CA ALA A 296 2.94 24.12 -18.10
C ALA A 296 4.06 24.15 -17.04
N ALA A 297 4.15 23.09 -16.22
CA ALA A 297 5.22 22.86 -15.28
C ALA A 297 6.10 21.69 -15.76
N ARG A 298 7.40 21.72 -15.48
CA ARG A 298 8.33 20.61 -15.78
C ARG A 298 9.01 20.16 -14.50
N LEU A 299 9.05 18.85 -14.30
CA LEU A 299 9.79 18.22 -13.21
C LEU A 299 10.93 17.42 -13.81
N ALA A 300 12.16 17.69 -13.37
CA ALA A 300 13.30 16.91 -13.82
C ALA A 300 13.21 15.51 -13.20
N SER A 301 13.20 14.48 -14.04
CA SER A 301 13.19 13.09 -13.58
C SER A 301 14.58 12.46 -13.71
N ARG A 302 14.90 11.57 -12.77
CA ARG A 302 16.03 10.64 -12.91
C ARG A 302 15.51 9.23 -12.69
N VAL A 303 15.98 8.29 -13.50
CA VAL A 303 15.53 6.90 -13.46
C VAL A 303 16.74 6.01 -13.28
N GLY A 304 16.71 5.23 -12.20
CA GLY A 304 17.68 4.17 -11.93
C GLY A 304 17.02 2.81 -12.13
N LEU A 305 17.81 1.87 -12.63
CA LEU A 305 17.37 0.51 -12.96
C LEU A 305 18.23 -0.50 -12.20
N SER A 306 17.62 -1.55 -11.67
CA SER A 306 18.30 -2.76 -11.20
C SER A 306 17.57 -4.01 -11.69
N THR A 307 18.28 -5.14 -11.73
CA THR A 307 17.79 -6.38 -12.32
C THR A 307 18.04 -7.60 -11.45
N TYR A 308 17.01 -8.43 -11.25
CA TYR A 308 17.14 -9.75 -10.65
C TYR A 308 17.52 -10.80 -11.72
N PRO A 309 18.39 -11.77 -11.42
CA PRO A 309 19.19 -11.89 -10.19
C PRO A 309 20.55 -11.14 -10.26
N ARG A 310 20.86 -10.49 -11.39
CA ARG A 310 22.20 -9.93 -11.69
C ARG A 310 22.71 -8.94 -10.65
N ASP A 311 21.87 -7.97 -10.29
CA ASP A 311 22.25 -6.85 -9.43
C ASP A 311 22.01 -7.16 -7.95
N ALA A 312 20.90 -7.83 -7.64
CA ALA A 312 20.56 -8.29 -6.30
C ALA A 312 19.53 -9.43 -6.34
N ILE A 313 19.49 -10.22 -5.26
CA ILE A 313 18.59 -11.36 -5.10
C ILE A 313 17.45 -11.11 -4.09
N THR A 314 17.39 -9.91 -3.50
CA THR A 314 16.36 -9.52 -2.52
C THR A 314 15.61 -8.28 -2.99
N ALA A 315 14.33 -8.15 -2.63
CA ALA A 315 13.51 -7.00 -3.01
C ALA A 315 14.15 -5.68 -2.56
N ARG A 316 14.56 -5.62 -1.29
CA ARG A 316 15.23 -4.46 -0.71
C ARG A 316 16.53 -4.12 -1.43
N GLY A 317 17.34 -5.13 -1.77
CA GLY A 317 18.60 -4.91 -2.48
C GLY A 317 18.39 -4.31 -3.88
N LEU A 318 17.39 -4.81 -4.61
CA LEU A 318 17.02 -4.28 -5.93
C LEU A 318 16.55 -2.83 -5.84
N LEU A 319 15.64 -2.53 -4.91
CA LEU A 319 15.10 -1.17 -4.71
C LEU A 319 16.20 -0.19 -4.31
N THR A 320 17.04 -0.53 -3.33
CA THR A 320 18.15 0.31 -2.89
C THR A 320 19.14 0.62 -4.01
N LEU A 321 19.48 -0.37 -4.85
CA LEU A 321 20.41 -0.14 -5.95
C LEU A 321 19.79 0.72 -7.07
N ALA A 322 18.52 0.48 -7.40
CA ALA A 322 17.80 1.29 -8.39
C ALA A 322 17.67 2.74 -7.91
N GLU A 323 17.31 2.97 -6.65
CA GLU A 323 17.28 4.29 -6.02
C GLU A 323 18.66 4.97 -6.06
N SER A 324 19.71 4.25 -5.65
CA SER A 324 21.09 4.75 -5.65
C SER A 324 21.53 5.20 -7.05
N ARG A 325 21.25 4.39 -8.08
CA ARG A 325 21.51 4.72 -9.50
C ARG A 325 20.70 5.94 -9.96
N ALA A 326 19.45 6.09 -9.51
CA ALA A 326 18.62 7.25 -9.83
C ALA A 326 19.19 8.56 -9.23
N HIS A 327 19.76 8.49 -8.02
CA HIS A 327 20.45 9.63 -7.39
C HIS A 327 21.85 9.89 -7.94
N GLY A 328 22.39 9.00 -8.77
CA GLY A 328 23.75 9.11 -9.31
C GLY A 328 24.84 8.66 -8.33
N HIS A 329 24.48 7.93 -7.27
CA HIS A 329 25.43 7.29 -6.37
C HIS A 329 25.84 5.93 -6.95
N LEU A 330 27.13 5.73 -7.19
CA LEU A 330 27.68 4.43 -7.56
C LEU A 330 27.96 3.65 -6.26
N LEU A 331 27.11 2.69 -5.93
CA LEU A 331 27.47 1.64 -4.97
C LEU A 331 28.49 0.70 -5.65
N PRO A 332 29.53 0.23 -4.95
CA PRO A 332 30.52 -0.66 -5.54
C PRO A 332 29.85 -1.95 -6.03
N GLU A 333 30.06 -2.29 -7.31
CA GLU A 333 29.56 -3.55 -7.85
C GLU A 333 30.18 -4.72 -7.08
N ARG A 334 29.36 -5.67 -6.62
CA ARG A 334 29.86 -6.93 -6.04
C ARG A 334 30.54 -7.72 -7.15
N GLY A 335 31.86 -7.59 -7.24
CA GLY A 335 32.69 -8.30 -8.22
C GLY A 335 34.18 -7.95 -8.19
N SER A 336 34.59 -6.83 -7.57
CA SER A 336 36.02 -6.51 -7.43
C SER A 336 36.62 -7.13 -6.15
N ALA A 337 36.73 -8.45 -6.12
CA ALA A 337 37.77 -9.08 -5.32
C ALA A 337 39.10 -8.88 -6.06
N VAL A 338 39.78 -7.77 -5.81
CA VAL A 338 41.22 -7.67 -6.07
C VAL A 338 41.88 -8.42 -4.92
N VAL A 339 42.23 -9.68 -5.18
CA VAL A 339 43.27 -10.37 -4.42
C VAL A 339 44.55 -10.21 -5.24
N HIS A 340 45.38 -9.27 -4.80
CA HIS A 340 46.83 -9.35 -4.97
C HIS A 340 47.39 -10.38 -3.99
#